data_AF-A0A2I0QRI5-F1
#
_entry.id   AF-A0A2I0QRI5-F1
#
_cell.length_a   1.000
_cell.length_b   1.000
_cell.length_c   1.000
_cell.angle_alpha   90.00
_cell.angle_beta   90.00
_cell.angle_gamma   90.00
#
_symmetry.space_group_name_H-M   'P 1'
#
loop_
_entity.id
_entity.type
_entity.pdbx_description
1 polymer ?
#
loop_
_entity_poly.entity_id
_entity_poly.type
_entity_poly.pdbx_seq_one_letter_code
_entity_poly.pdbx_strand_id
1 'polypeptide(L)'
;MSVGADFFLTTGKSLNGGEAKVVEIIITILFTILLILGLRYCIANSFKAGIIFFTLLLFNKIIYIFVLPIFMSQYIDGLEEGNKSLFPDLTIGEQVHLLYRIPDLIELVAFLFLIIGFYQLWNSKKLSPK
;
A
#
# COMPACT_ATOMS: atom_id res chain seq x y z
N MET A 1 15.01 2.97 -3.05
CA MET A 1 14.45 2.55 -4.35
C MET A 1 12.99 2.95 -4.38
N SER A 2 12.76 4.21 -4.75
CA SER A 2 11.46 4.81 -5.02
C SER A 2 11.16 4.50 -6.49
N VAL A 3 10.33 3.48 -6.74
CA VAL A 3 9.90 3.14 -8.11
C VAL A 3 8.41 3.51 -8.29
N GLY A 4 7.66 3.63 -7.21
CA GLY A 4 6.27 4.10 -7.22
C GLY A 4 6.19 5.61 -7.49
N ALA A 5 6.68 6.44 -6.56
CA ALA A 5 6.43 7.87 -6.57
C ALA A 5 6.97 8.61 -7.81
N ASP A 6 8.11 8.20 -8.35
CA ASP A 6 8.72 8.83 -9.53
C ASP A 6 8.02 8.44 -10.85
N PHE A 7 7.40 7.26 -10.92
CA PHE A 7 6.53 6.90 -12.07
C PHE A 7 5.22 7.71 -12.07
N PHE A 8 4.69 8.02 -10.88
CA PHE A 8 3.48 8.83 -10.70
C PHE A 8 3.66 10.32 -11.03
N LEU A 9 4.86 10.89 -10.85
CA LEU A 9 5.12 12.31 -11.16
C LEU A 9 5.58 12.57 -12.59
N THR A 10 6.22 11.59 -13.26
CA THR A 10 6.77 11.78 -14.61
C THR A 10 5.73 11.55 -15.72
N THR A 11 4.68 10.77 -15.45
CA THR A 11 3.59 10.50 -16.42
C THR A 11 2.49 11.57 -16.43
N GLY A 12 2.45 12.46 -15.43
CA GLY A 12 1.46 13.54 -15.33
C GLY A 12 1.60 14.68 -16.35
N LYS A 13 2.68 14.71 -17.15
CA LYS A 13 2.94 15.79 -18.11
C LYS A 13 2.72 15.44 -19.59
N SER A 14 2.45 14.19 -19.96
CA SER A 14 2.49 13.79 -21.38
C SER A 14 1.40 12.85 -21.88
N LEU A 15 0.31 12.65 -21.13
CA LEU A 15 -0.88 11.96 -21.64
C LEU A 15 -2.10 12.80 -21.31
N ASN A 16 -2.87 13.15 -22.34
CA ASN A 16 -4.15 13.84 -22.22
C ASN A 16 -4.95 13.20 -21.07
N GLY A 17 -5.38 14.00 -20.08
CA GLY A 17 -5.82 13.55 -18.75
C GLY A 17 -6.98 12.54 -18.66
N GLY A 18 -7.49 12.04 -19.79
CA GLY A 18 -8.36 10.87 -19.88
C GLY A 18 -7.60 9.53 -19.96
N GLU A 19 -6.49 9.44 -20.72
CA GLU A 19 -5.77 8.17 -20.93
C GLU A 19 -4.98 7.73 -19.69
N ALA A 20 -4.38 8.68 -18.97
CA ALA A 20 -3.65 8.39 -17.73
C ALA A 20 -4.54 7.74 -16.66
N LYS A 21 -5.81 8.17 -16.55
CA LYS A 21 -6.79 7.61 -15.60
C LYS A 21 -7.17 6.18 -15.95
N VAL A 22 -7.31 5.88 -17.24
CA VAL A 22 -7.65 4.52 -17.71
C VAL A 22 -6.51 3.55 -17.38
N VAL A 23 -5.26 3.94 -17.61
CA VAL A 23 -4.08 3.14 -17.28
C VAL A 23 -4.01 2.87 -15.78
N GLU A 24 -4.27 3.88 -14.95
CA GLU A 24 -4.29 3.74 -13.48
C GLU A 24 -5.34 2.73 -12.99
N ILE A 25 -6.55 2.79 -13.56
CA ILE A 25 -7.64 1.84 -13.25
C ILE A 25 -7.23 0.41 -13.65
N ILE A 26 -6.67 0.23 -14.85
CA ILE A 26 -6.24 -1.09 -15.34
C ILE A 26 -5.15 -1.69 -14.44
N ILE A 27 -4.13 -0.90 -14.10
CA ILE A 27 -3.05 -1.34 -13.20
C ILE A 27 -3.63 -1.72 -11.83
N THR A 28 -4.56 -0.93 -11.30
CA THR A 28 -5.20 -1.19 -10.01
C THR A 28 -5.99 -2.50 -10.02
N ILE A 29 -6.74 -2.77 -11.09
CA ILE A 29 -7.49 -4.02 -11.26
C ILE A 29 -6.53 -5.20 -11.36
N LEU A 30 -5.52 -5.14 -12.24
CA LEU A 30 -4.51 -6.19 -12.42
C LEU A 30 -3.81 -6.53 -11.10
N PHE A 31 -3.37 -5.50 -10.37
CA PHE A 31 -2.71 -5.68 -9.08
C PHE A 31 -3.64 -6.33 -8.05
N THR A 32 -4.91 -5.94 -8.02
CA THR A 32 -5.90 -6.52 -7.10
C THR A 32 -6.14 -8.00 -7.40
N ILE A 33 -6.27 -8.37 -8.68
CA ILE A 33 -6.38 -9.77 -9.11
C ILE A 33 -5.15 -10.56 -8.65
N LEU A 34 -3.96 -10.01 -8.83
CA LEU A 34 -2.70 -10.66 -8.44
C LEU A 34 -2.62 -10.89 -6.93
N LEU A 35 -3.05 -9.93 -6.10
CA LEU A 35 -3.14 -10.11 -4.65
C LEU A 35 -4.13 -11.21 -4.25
N ILE A 36 -5.30 -11.26 -4.89
CA ILE A 36 -6.31 -12.29 -4.60
C ILE A 36 -5.80 -13.68 -4.99
N LEU A 37 -5.17 -13.80 -6.16
CA LEU A 37 -4.57 -15.06 -6.60
C LEU A 37 -3.44 -15.50 -5.68
N GLY A 38 -2.57 -14.58 -5.28
CA GLY A 38 -1.49 -14.83 -4.32
C GLY A 38 -2.03 -15.28 -2.96
N LEU A 39 -3.08 -14.63 -2.45
CA LEU A 39 -3.75 -15.02 -1.21
C LEU A 39 -4.34 -16.42 -1.31
N ARG A 40 -5.07 -16.72 -2.40
CA ARG A 40 -5.64 -18.06 -2.64
C ARG A 40 -4.56 -19.13 -2.68
N TYR A 41 -3.45 -18.86 -3.35
CA TYR A 41 -2.31 -19.77 -3.41
C TYR A 41 -1.70 -20.02 -2.02
N CYS A 42 -1.55 -18.97 -1.20
CA CYS A 42 -1.03 -19.11 0.16
C CYS A 42 -1.98 -19.91 1.06
N ILE A 43 -3.29 -19.72 0.92
CA ILE A 43 -4.31 -20.52 1.63
C ILE A 43 -4.20 -21.99 1.25
N ALA A 44 -4.14 -22.29 -0.05
CA ALA A 44 -4.03 -23.67 -0.55
C ALA A 44 -2.77 -24.38 -0.04
N ASN A 45 -1.65 -23.67 0.10
CA ASN A 45 -0.38 -24.21 0.59
C ASN A 45 -0.19 -24.06 2.11
N SER A 46 -1.21 -23.60 2.84
CA SER A 46 -1.14 -23.33 4.29
C SER A 46 0.03 -22.42 4.70
N PHE A 47 0.46 -21.52 3.81
CA PHE A 47 1.57 -20.60 4.07
C PHE A 47 1.09 -19.40 4.88
N LYS A 48 1.02 -19.57 6.22
CA LYS A 48 0.48 -18.59 7.17
C LYS A 48 1.05 -17.17 7.00
N ALA A 49 2.37 -17.05 6.82
CA ALA A 49 3.02 -15.75 6.65
C ALA A 49 2.60 -15.06 5.34
N GLY A 50 2.44 -15.82 4.25
CA GLY A 50 1.91 -15.30 2.99
C GLY A 50 0.45 -14.86 3.10
N ILE A 51 -0.38 -15.61 3.84
CA ILE A 51 -1.78 -15.21 4.11
C ILE A 51 -1.81 -13.85 4.82
N ILE A 52 -0.99 -13.67 5.87
CA ILE A 52 -0.89 -12.41 6.61
C ILE A 52 -0.42 -11.28 5.69
N PHE A 53 0.63 -11.52 4.89
CA PHE A 53 1.16 -10.56 3.93
C PHE A 53 0.11 -10.08 2.93
N PHE A 54 -0.54 -10.99 2.21
CA PHE A 54 -1.52 -10.64 1.19
C PHE A 54 -2.77 -9.98 1.80
N THR A 55 -3.18 -10.40 3.00
CA THR A 55 -4.29 -9.77 3.72
C THR A 55 -3.94 -8.33 4.13
N LEU A 56 -2.74 -8.09 4.65
CA LEU A 56 -2.27 -6.75 4.99
C LEU A 56 -2.18 -5.85 3.76
N LEU A 57 -1.66 -6.35 2.64
CA LEU A 57 -1.61 -5.57 1.40
C LEU A 57 -3.00 -5.22 0.85
N LEU A 58 -3.95 -6.16 0.90
CA LEU A 58 -5.34 -5.89 0.50
C LEU A 58 -5.96 -4.82 1.41
N PHE A 59 -5.77 -4.93 2.72
CA PHE A 59 -6.27 -3.94 3.67
C PHE A 59 -5.62 -2.56 3.47
N ASN A 60 -4.31 -2.53 3.26
CA ASN A 60 -3.56 -1.30 2.96
C ASN A 60 -4.09 -0.61 1.69
N LYS A 61 -4.38 -1.41 0.65
CA LYS A 61 -4.94 -0.89 -0.60
C LYS A 61 -6.36 -0.33 -0.41
N ILE A 62 -7.20 -0.99 0.38
CA ILE A 62 -8.54 -0.49 0.71
C ILE A 62 -8.43 0.84 1.47
N ILE A 63 -7.53 0.92 2.45
CA ILE A 63 -7.29 2.18 3.17
C ILE A 63 -6.85 3.28 2.21
N TYR A 64 -5.87 3.01 1.36
CA TYR A 64 -5.33 3.99 0.43
C TYR A 64 -6.37 4.52 -0.56
N ILE A 65 -7.21 3.63 -1.13
CA ILE A 65 -8.18 4.01 -2.16
C ILE A 65 -9.42 4.67 -1.57
N PHE A 66 -9.95 4.15 -0.46
CA PHE A 66 -11.26 4.56 0.04
C PHE A 66 -11.18 5.44 1.29
N VAL A 67 -10.27 5.12 2.22
CA VAL A 67 -10.26 5.79 3.53
C VAL A 67 -9.40 7.04 3.49
N LEU A 68 -8.21 6.97 2.91
CA LEU A 68 -7.24 8.07 2.90
C LEU A 68 -7.78 9.33 2.19
N PRO A 69 -8.43 9.25 1.00
CA PRO A 69 -8.93 10.46 0.35
C PRO A 69 -10.05 11.14 1.14
N ILE A 70 -10.96 10.36 1.73
CA ILE A 70 -12.06 10.88 2.55
C ILE A 70 -11.51 11.55 3.81
N PHE A 71 -10.61 10.85 4.52
CA PHE A 71 -10.00 11.36 5.74
C PHE A 71 -9.18 12.63 5.46
N MET A 72 -8.43 12.66 4.36
CA MET A 72 -7.62 13.81 3.97
C MET A 72 -8.46 15.02 3.55
N SER A 73 -9.56 14.80 2.80
CA SER A 73 -10.49 15.88 2.48
C SER A 73 -11.05 16.49 3.77
N GLN A 74 -11.61 15.68 4.65
CA GLN A 74 -12.17 16.14 5.92
C GLN A 74 -11.13 16.82 6.81
N TYR A 75 -9.89 16.33 6.77
CA TYR A 75 -8.79 16.93 7.53
C TYR A 75 -8.41 18.31 6.99
N ILE A 76 -8.28 18.46 5.67
CA ILE A 76 -7.96 19.74 5.02
C ILE A 76 -9.11 20.73 5.24
N ASP A 77 -10.35 20.30 5.00
CA ASP A 77 -11.54 21.14 5.19
C ASP A 77 -11.63 21.64 6.65
N GLY A 78 -11.35 20.77 7.63
CA GLY A 78 -11.32 21.15 9.05
C GLY A 78 -10.19 22.11 9.41
N LEU A 79 -9.03 22.02 8.75
CA LEU A 79 -7.93 22.98 8.94
C LEU A 79 -8.29 24.37 8.40
N GLU A 80 -9.00 24.43 7.26
CA GLU A 80 -9.46 25.69 6.66
C GLU A 80 -10.53 26.37 7.53
N GLU A 81 -11.38 25.60 8.21
CA GLU A 81 -12.39 26.09 9.17
C GLU A 81 -11.80 26.55 10.52
N GLY A 82 -10.46 26.55 10.66
CA GLY A 82 -9.77 27.04 11.87
C GLY A 82 -9.73 26.03 13.02
N ASN A 83 -9.97 24.75 12.74
CA ASN A 83 -9.87 23.67 13.72
C ASN A 83 -8.40 23.31 14.01
N LYS A 84 -8.13 22.64 15.14
CA LYS A 84 -6.75 22.33 15.55
C LYS A 84 -6.08 21.34 14.60
N SER A 85 -4.90 21.70 14.08
CA SER A 85 -4.05 20.77 13.35
C SER A 85 -3.55 19.63 14.23
N LEU A 86 -3.39 18.44 13.64
CA LEU A 86 -2.80 17.29 14.33
C LEU A 86 -1.35 17.55 14.77
N PHE A 87 -0.59 18.33 14.00
CA PHE A 87 0.78 18.72 14.32
C PHE A 87 0.94 20.24 14.18
N PRO A 88 0.82 21.02 15.27
CA PRO A 88 0.81 22.48 15.22
C PRO A 88 2.10 23.10 14.70
N ASP A 89 3.22 22.38 14.78
CA ASP A 89 4.55 22.86 14.37
C ASP A 89 4.89 22.56 12.91
N LEU A 90 4.01 21.85 12.17
CA LEU A 90 4.25 21.44 10.79
C LEU A 90 3.33 22.20 9.83
N THR A 91 3.84 22.49 8.63
CA THR A 91 2.98 23.05 7.57
C THR A 91 1.93 22.03 7.11
N ILE A 92 0.80 22.50 6.59
CA ILE A 92 -0.29 21.63 6.10
C ILE A 92 0.25 20.63 5.07
N GLY A 93 1.12 21.08 4.15
CA GLY A 93 1.73 20.23 3.14
C GLY A 93 2.62 19.12 3.72
N GLU A 94 3.41 19.42 4.75
CA GLU A 94 4.25 18.42 5.43
C GLU A 94 3.41 17.40 6.20
N GLN A 95 2.33 17.83 6.85
CA GLN A 95 1.41 16.95 7.55
C GLN A 95 0.70 15.99 6.59
N VAL A 96 0.20 16.52 5.47
CA VAL A 96 -0.42 15.73 4.41
C VAL A 96 0.59 14.72 3.85
N HIS A 97 1.82 15.14 3.58
CA HIS A 97 2.87 14.24 3.08
C HIS A 97 3.23 13.11 4.08
N LEU A 98 3.25 13.39 5.39
CA LEU A 98 3.45 12.38 6.43
C LEU A 98 2.31 11.36 6.47
N LEU A 99 1.07 11.82 6.40
CA LEU A 99 -0.11 10.95 6.39
C LEU A 99 -0.13 10.05 5.13
N TYR A 100 0.29 10.56 3.98
CA TYR A 100 0.45 9.77 2.74
C TYR A 100 1.53 8.70 2.81
N ARG A 101 2.46 8.76 3.78
CA ARG A 101 3.53 7.77 3.98
C ARG A 101 3.11 6.59 4.87
N ILE A 102 1.97 6.69 5.55
CA ILE A 102 1.45 5.60 6.40
C ILE A 102 1.24 4.29 5.61
N PRO A 103 0.62 4.31 4.42
CA PRO A 103 0.47 3.10 3.59
C PRO A 103 1.81 2.44 3.23
N ASP A 104 2.86 3.23 2.95
CA ASP A 104 4.18 2.72 2.63
C ASP A 104 4.81 1.97 3.83
N LEU A 105 4.58 2.48 5.04
CA LEU A 105 5.04 1.82 6.27
C LEU A 105 4.32 0.48 6.51
N ILE A 106 3.01 0.43 6.24
CA ILE A 106 2.24 -0.81 6.35
C ILE A 106 2.75 -1.84 5.34
N GLU A 107 3.02 -1.42 4.10
CA GLU A 107 3.58 -2.28 3.06
C GLU A 107 4.96 -2.83 3.47
N LEU A 108 5.84 -1.99 4.02
CA LEU A 108 7.14 -2.41 4.53
C LEU A 108 7.00 -3.49 5.63
N VAL A 109 6.09 -3.28 6.58
CA VAL A 109 5.81 -4.25 7.65
C VAL A 109 5.30 -5.56 7.05
N ALA A 110 4.40 -5.50 6.07
CA ALA A 110 3.92 -6.69 5.37
C ALA A 110 5.10 -7.46 4.73
N PHE A 111 6.00 -6.78 4.02
CA PHE A 111 7.18 -7.40 3.42
C PHE A 111 8.08 -8.09 4.45
N LEU A 112 8.26 -7.51 5.63
CA LEU A 112 9.02 -8.16 6.71
C LEU A 112 8.40 -9.50 7.11
N PHE A 113 7.07 -9.57 7.27
CA PHE A 113 6.38 -10.84 7.54
C PHE A 113 6.60 -11.87 6.43
N LEU A 114 6.58 -11.44 5.17
CA LEU A 114 6.81 -12.32 4.03
C LEU A 114 8.25 -12.89 4.04
N ILE A 115 9.25 -12.04 4.28
CA ILE A 115 10.66 -12.45 4.37
C ILE A 115 10.86 -13.46 5.51
N ILE A 116 10.31 -13.17 6.70
CA ILE A 116 10.37 -14.09 7.85
C ILE A 116 9.71 -15.42 7.51
N GLY A 117 8.56 -15.39 6.84
CA GLY A 117 7.85 -16.59 6.37
C GLY A 117 8.67 -17.45 5.42
N PHE A 118 9.30 -16.84 4.43
CA PHE A 118 10.19 -17.55 3.51
C PHE A 118 11.42 -18.13 4.21
N TYR A 119 12.02 -17.38 5.15
CA TYR A 119 13.14 -17.85 5.94
C TYR A 119 12.79 -19.10 6.77
N GLN A 120 11.63 -19.10 7.44
CA GLN A 120 11.13 -20.24 8.20
C GLN A 120 10.86 -21.46 7.31
N LEU A 121 10.26 -21.25 6.14
CA LEU A 121 9.98 -22.31 5.18
C LEU A 121 11.27 -22.94 4.64
N TRP A 122 12.26 -22.11 4.33
CA TRP A 122 13.56 -22.54 3.84
C TRP A 122 14.33 -23.34 4.89
N ASN A 123 14.33 -22.88 6.15
CA ASN A 123 15.04 -23.57 7.23
C ASN A 123 14.36 -24.89 7.64
N SER A 124 13.03 -24.93 7.60
CA SER A 124 12.26 -26.16 7.85
C SER A 124 12.54 -27.26 6.81
N LYS A 125 12.78 -26.87 5.55
CA LYS A 125 13.15 -27.82 4.48
C LYS A 125 14.59 -28.35 4.63
N LYS A 126 15.50 -27.58 5.23
CA LYS A 126 16.88 -28.04 5.50
C LYS A 126 16.98 -29.05 6.64
N LEU A 127 16.06 -28.99 7.61
CA LEU A 127 16.04 -29.87 8.78
C LEU A 127 15.26 -31.17 8.58
N SER A 128 14.58 -31.34 7.45
CA SER A 128 13.96 -32.60 7.04
C SER A 128 14.62 -33.07 5.73
N PRO A 129 15.85 -33.60 5.78
CA PRO A 129 16.39 -34.36 4.66
C PRO A 129 15.53 -35.62 4.54
N LYS A 130 14.75 -35.68 3.46
CA LYS A 130 14.05 -36.89 3.05
C LYS A 130 15.01 -37.77 2.27
#